data_AF-A0A1M5WRY9-F1
#
_entry.id   AF-A0A1M5WRY9-F1
#
_cell.length_a   1.000
_cell.length_b   1.000
_cell.length_c   1.000
_cell.angle_alpha   90.00
_cell.angle_beta   90.00
_cell.angle_gamma   90.00
#
_symmetry.space_group_name_H-M   'P 1'
#
loop_
_entity.id
_entity.type
_entity.pdbx_description
1 polymer ?
#
loop_
_entity_poly.entity_id
_entity_poly.type
_entity_poly.pdbx_seq_one_letter_code
_entity_poly.pdbx_strand_id
1 'polypeptide(L)'
;MSSMRLEIEKAMGLKFPERNGEVIVRFEESVEIPQPAEMLMRGLYRDPDRVRQGFKLLHQETGSMIEILMPKRSRLREWADSLPERPKEAELFLKETAEQLLIREQRLVQAERELVGQLQESGLEDVYPIPLAAFGVCTFRDPSVKLFLKPLGRFSELYEINPETLRQAVRVHFLFLLLLVAGADLDGQVYSRVGEDKVVHWIASIYTVRYLKSQSTELIHCYQEWVNAWGGKMPNQSMLNDRECEKTRAAMIFWRRQPNISWEECWRIINQLERPASTSSMVF
;
A
#
# COMPACT_ATOMS: atom_id res chain seq x y z
N MET A 1 -22.84 22.34 5.99
CA MET A 1 -21.68 21.43 6.04
C MET A 1 -20.50 22.19 5.46
N SER A 2 -19.41 22.34 6.20
CA SER A 2 -18.17 22.90 5.64
C SER A 2 -17.62 21.96 4.57
N SER A 3 -17.08 22.51 3.49
CA SER A 3 -16.30 21.70 2.54
C SER A 3 -15.10 21.09 3.28
N MET A 4 -14.78 19.82 3.02
CA MET A 4 -13.58 19.12 3.55
C MET A 4 -12.32 19.98 3.46
N ARG A 5 -12.20 20.78 2.39
CA ARG A 5 -11.11 21.76 2.21
C ARG A 5 -11.02 22.74 3.38
N LEU A 6 -12.13 23.39 3.75
CA LEU A 6 -12.17 24.40 4.81
C LEU A 6 -11.85 23.79 6.18
N GLU A 7 -12.24 22.55 6.41
CA GLU A 7 -11.92 21.82 7.64
C GLU A 7 -10.42 21.54 7.75
N ILE A 8 -9.80 21.11 6.64
CA ILE A 8 -8.36 20.86 6.53
C ILE A 8 -7.57 22.16 6.71
N GLU A 9 -7.97 23.25 6.04
CA GLU A 9 -7.37 24.59 6.19
C GLU A 9 -7.42 25.07 7.64
N LYS A 10 -8.59 24.96 8.28
CA LYS A 10 -8.77 25.34 9.69
C LYS A 10 -7.94 24.47 10.63
N ALA A 11 -7.84 23.16 10.38
CA ALA A 11 -7.08 22.25 11.22
C ALA A 11 -5.59 22.61 11.23
N MET A 12 -5.01 22.91 10.06
CA MET A 12 -3.61 23.27 9.92
C MET A 12 -3.31 24.74 10.21
N GLY A 13 -4.30 25.63 10.18
CA GLY A 13 -4.05 27.08 10.24
C GLY A 13 -3.33 27.59 8.99
N LEU A 14 -3.58 26.94 7.85
CA LEU A 14 -2.99 27.25 6.54
C LEU A 14 -4.11 27.49 5.53
N LYS A 15 -3.80 28.19 4.44
CA LYS A 15 -4.71 28.39 3.31
C LYS A 15 -4.11 27.87 2.03
N PHE A 16 -4.91 27.26 1.18
CA PHE A 16 -4.46 26.97 -0.17
C PHE A 16 -4.24 28.26 -0.95
N PRO A 17 -3.29 28.28 -1.91
CA PRO A 17 -3.03 29.46 -2.71
C PRO A 17 -4.24 29.81 -3.58
N GLU A 18 -4.51 31.10 -3.73
CA GLU A 18 -5.62 31.64 -4.51
C GLU A 18 -5.09 32.45 -5.70
N ARG A 19 -5.74 32.35 -6.86
CA ARG A 19 -5.54 33.21 -8.03
C ARG A 19 -6.87 33.77 -8.46
N ASN A 20 -6.97 35.09 -8.51
CA ASN A 20 -8.22 35.80 -8.81
C ASN A 20 -9.40 35.45 -7.88
N GLY A 21 -9.12 35.11 -6.62
CA GLY A 21 -10.13 34.71 -5.64
C GLY A 21 -10.58 33.24 -5.71
N GLU A 22 -9.98 32.45 -6.62
CA GLU A 22 -10.23 31.00 -6.72
C GLU A 22 -9.02 30.20 -6.21
N VAL A 23 -9.31 29.17 -5.41
CA VAL A 23 -8.28 28.26 -4.89
C VAL A 23 -7.66 27.44 -6.04
N ILE A 24 -6.34 27.51 -6.16
CA ILE A 24 -5.55 26.81 -7.18
C ILE A 24 -5.17 25.41 -6.67
N VAL A 25 -6.15 24.55 -6.44
CA VAL A 25 -5.89 23.16 -6.07
C VAL A 25 -6.61 22.25 -7.05
N ARG A 26 -5.83 21.43 -7.76
CA ARG A 26 -6.39 20.39 -8.63
C ARG A 26 -6.26 19.02 -7.97
N PHE A 27 -7.34 18.27 -8.02
CA PHE A 27 -7.36 16.89 -7.58
C PHE A 27 -7.79 16.01 -8.74
N GLU A 28 -6.92 15.11 -9.15
CA GLU A 28 -7.13 14.20 -10.26
C GLU A 28 -7.10 12.76 -9.75
N GLU A 29 -8.04 11.95 -10.23
CA GLU A 29 -8.02 10.50 -10.05
C GLU A 29 -7.76 9.86 -11.41
N SER A 30 -6.76 8.98 -11.46
CA SER A 30 -6.29 8.38 -12.69
C SER A 30 -6.30 6.87 -12.63
N VAL A 31 -6.63 6.24 -13.75
CA VAL A 31 -6.55 4.78 -13.96
C VAL A 31 -5.20 4.35 -14.56
N GLU A 32 -4.26 5.28 -14.67
CA GLU A 32 -2.88 4.98 -15.05
C GLU A 32 -2.19 4.12 -13.97
N ILE A 33 -1.24 3.31 -14.42
CA ILE A 33 -0.39 2.52 -13.53
C ILE A 33 0.98 3.21 -13.54
N PRO A 34 1.40 3.85 -12.45
CA PRO A 34 2.72 4.44 -12.38
C PRO A 34 3.76 3.31 -12.28
N GLN A 35 4.97 3.53 -12.83
CA GLN A 35 6.05 2.54 -12.83
C GLN A 35 6.33 1.94 -11.42
N PRO A 36 6.34 2.72 -10.32
CA PRO A 36 6.51 2.17 -8.97
C PRO A 36 5.40 1.20 -8.51
N ALA A 37 4.24 1.18 -9.17
CA ALA A 37 3.13 0.29 -8.84
C ALA A 37 3.13 -1.01 -9.66
N GLU A 38 4.06 -1.21 -10.58
CA GLU A 38 4.05 -2.39 -11.46
C GLU A 38 4.09 -3.72 -10.68
N MET A 39 4.89 -3.79 -9.61
CA MET A 39 4.98 -5.00 -8.78
C MET A 39 3.64 -5.31 -8.10
N LEU A 40 2.99 -4.32 -7.49
CA LEU A 40 1.67 -4.46 -6.89
C LEU A 40 0.64 -4.99 -7.88
N MET A 41 0.68 -4.50 -9.13
CA MET A 41 -0.24 -4.88 -10.20
C MET A 41 0.05 -6.28 -10.78
N ARG A 42 1.30 -6.75 -10.74
CA ARG A 42 1.69 -8.09 -11.23
C ARG A 42 1.43 -9.21 -10.20
N GLY A 43 1.04 -8.87 -8.98
CA GLY A 43 0.74 -9.81 -7.90
C GLY A 43 1.95 -10.08 -6.99
N LEU A 44 1.71 -10.80 -5.89
CA LEU A 44 2.66 -11.02 -4.77
C LEU A 44 3.90 -11.87 -5.12
N TYR A 45 4.12 -12.18 -6.38
CA TYR A 45 5.21 -13.07 -6.77
C TYR A 45 6.47 -12.27 -7.07
N ARG A 46 7.58 -12.70 -6.47
CA ARG A 46 8.90 -12.16 -6.77
C ARG A 46 9.26 -12.28 -8.26
N ASP A 47 8.80 -13.35 -8.91
CA ASP A 47 8.87 -13.56 -10.36
C ASP A 47 7.54 -14.15 -10.90
N PRO A 48 6.56 -13.30 -11.27
CA PRO A 48 5.25 -13.72 -11.73
C PRO A 48 5.30 -14.56 -13.02
N ASP A 49 6.28 -14.31 -13.89
CA ASP A 49 6.40 -15.02 -15.16
C ASP A 49 6.93 -16.45 -14.95
N ARG A 50 7.86 -16.62 -14.02
CA ARG A 50 8.35 -17.95 -13.63
C ARG A 50 7.28 -18.78 -12.92
N VAL A 51 6.50 -18.18 -12.02
CA VAL A 51 5.33 -18.84 -11.39
C VAL A 51 4.32 -19.28 -12.45
N ARG A 52 4.01 -18.42 -13.42
CA ARG A 52 3.12 -18.74 -14.55
C ARG A 52 3.66 -19.91 -15.39
N GLN A 53 4.97 -19.94 -15.65
CA GLN A 53 5.61 -21.05 -16.36
C GLN A 53 5.52 -22.36 -15.58
N GLY A 54 5.70 -22.33 -14.25
CA GLY A 54 5.54 -23.51 -13.38
C GLY A 54 4.13 -24.10 -13.47
N PHE A 55 3.08 -23.28 -13.40
CA PHE A 55 1.70 -23.74 -13.58
C PHE A 55 1.44 -24.31 -14.99
N LYS A 56 2.02 -23.71 -16.04
CA LYS A 56 1.91 -24.26 -17.41
C LYS A 56 2.57 -25.64 -17.53
N LEU A 57 3.73 -25.83 -16.90
CA LEU A 57 4.43 -27.10 -16.90
C LEU A 57 3.64 -28.19 -16.17
N LEU A 58 3.06 -27.87 -15.00
CA LEU A 58 2.16 -28.78 -14.29
C LEU A 58 0.98 -29.19 -15.16
N HIS A 59 0.35 -28.23 -15.84
CA HIS A 59 -0.77 -28.50 -16.75
C HIS A 59 -0.35 -29.42 -17.91
N GLN A 60 0.81 -29.18 -18.51
CA GLN A 60 1.34 -29.98 -19.62
C GLN A 60 1.66 -31.43 -19.21
N GLU A 61 2.32 -31.64 -18.07
CA GLU A 61 2.64 -33.00 -17.61
C GLU A 61 1.37 -33.75 -17.17
N THR A 62 0.40 -33.06 -16.54
CA THR A 62 -0.93 -33.63 -16.26
C THR A 62 -1.65 -34.05 -17.55
N GLY A 63 -1.63 -33.20 -18.58
CA GLY A 63 -2.21 -33.52 -19.88
C GLY A 63 -1.52 -34.73 -20.53
N SER A 64 -0.19 -34.82 -20.45
CA SER A 64 0.59 -35.94 -20.97
C SER A 64 0.23 -37.28 -20.29
N MET A 65 -0.03 -37.27 -18.99
CA MET A 65 -0.52 -38.46 -18.28
C MET A 65 -1.91 -38.89 -18.75
N ILE A 66 -2.80 -37.92 -18.99
CA ILE A 66 -4.14 -38.18 -19.55
C ILE A 66 -4.02 -38.79 -20.96
N GLU A 67 -3.12 -38.29 -21.80
CA GLU A 67 -2.85 -38.84 -23.14
C GLU A 67 -2.34 -40.29 -23.10
N ILE A 68 -1.56 -40.67 -22.08
CA ILE A 68 -1.14 -42.06 -21.89
C ILE A 68 -2.32 -42.95 -21.48
N LEU A 69 -3.17 -42.46 -20.57
CA LEU A 69 -4.26 -43.25 -19.97
C LEU A 69 -5.50 -43.36 -20.86
N MET A 70 -5.88 -42.30 -21.57
CA MET A 70 -7.15 -42.23 -22.32
C MET A 70 -7.29 -43.30 -23.40
N PRO A 71 -6.28 -43.55 -24.27
CA PRO A 71 -6.34 -44.63 -25.27
C PRO A 71 -6.41 -46.02 -24.64
N LYS A 72 -5.87 -46.16 -23.42
CA LYS A 72 -5.76 -47.42 -22.68
C LYS A 72 -6.99 -47.72 -21.82
N ARG A 73 -7.83 -46.70 -21.57
CA ARG A 73 -9.00 -46.75 -20.67
C ARG A 73 -9.96 -47.90 -21.00
N SER A 74 -10.30 -48.06 -22.28
CA SER A 74 -11.27 -49.10 -22.70
C SER A 74 -10.76 -50.50 -22.38
N ARG A 75 -9.48 -50.75 -22.65
CA ARG A 75 -8.85 -52.07 -22.47
C ARG A 75 -8.64 -52.40 -21.00
N LEU A 76 -8.25 -51.40 -20.19
CA LEU A 76 -8.17 -51.55 -18.73
C LEU A 76 -9.54 -51.84 -18.11
N ARG A 77 -10.62 -51.24 -18.64
CA ARG A 77 -11.99 -51.50 -18.17
C ARG A 77 -12.45 -52.91 -18.53
N GLU A 78 -12.21 -53.34 -19.76
CA GLU A 78 -12.49 -54.71 -20.21
C GLU A 78 -11.81 -55.76 -19.32
N TRP A 79 -10.55 -55.52 -18.94
CA TRP A 79 -9.81 -56.42 -18.06
C TRP A 79 -10.22 -56.36 -16.59
N ALA A 80 -10.94 -55.31 -16.17
CA ALA A 80 -11.55 -55.27 -14.85
C ALA A 80 -12.77 -56.19 -14.77
N ASP A 81 -13.49 -56.35 -15.88
CA ASP A 81 -14.72 -57.15 -15.96
C ASP A 81 -14.46 -58.60 -16.41
N SER A 82 -13.35 -58.85 -17.13
CA SER A 82 -13.02 -60.18 -17.68
C SER A 82 -11.51 -60.42 -17.74
N LEU A 83 -11.06 -61.67 -17.48
CA LEU A 83 -9.63 -61.99 -17.51
C LEU A 83 -9.07 -61.91 -18.95
N PRO A 84 -7.84 -61.40 -19.13
CA PRO A 84 -7.23 -61.28 -20.46
C PRO A 84 -6.95 -62.66 -21.08
N GLU A 85 -7.33 -62.84 -22.35
CA GLU A 85 -7.09 -64.08 -23.11
C GLU A 85 -5.60 -64.42 -23.27
N ARG A 86 -4.73 -63.39 -23.25
CA ARG A 86 -3.27 -63.51 -23.36
C ARG A 86 -2.57 -62.84 -22.18
N PRO A 87 -2.37 -63.55 -21.05
CA PRO A 87 -1.86 -62.97 -19.81
C PRO A 87 -0.50 -62.28 -19.94
N LYS A 88 0.42 -62.83 -20.73
CA LYS A 88 1.77 -62.26 -20.92
C LYS A 88 1.76 -60.94 -21.71
N GLU A 89 0.85 -60.80 -22.68
CA GLU A 89 0.69 -59.54 -23.42
C GLU A 89 0.05 -58.46 -22.53
N ALA A 90 -0.89 -58.87 -21.67
CA ALA A 90 -1.49 -57.98 -20.69
C ALA A 90 -0.48 -57.49 -19.65
N GLU A 91 0.39 -58.37 -19.17
CA GLU A 91 1.49 -58.03 -18.26
C GLU A 91 2.45 -57.00 -18.89
N LEU A 92 2.91 -57.25 -20.13
CA LEU A 92 3.77 -56.32 -20.87
C LEU A 92 3.10 -54.95 -21.04
N PHE A 93 1.83 -54.92 -21.45
CA PHE A 93 1.06 -53.69 -21.59
C PHE A 93 0.97 -52.88 -20.30
N LEU A 94 0.68 -53.56 -19.17
CA LEU A 94 0.59 -52.91 -17.86
C LEU A 94 1.96 -52.36 -17.44
N LYS A 95 3.02 -53.12 -17.67
CA LYS A 95 4.39 -52.71 -17.33
C LYS A 95 4.84 -51.49 -18.11
N GLU A 96 4.68 -51.48 -19.43
CA GLU A 96 5.03 -50.33 -20.28
C GLU A 96 4.20 -49.09 -19.91
N THR A 97 2.92 -49.29 -19.59
CA THR A 97 2.05 -48.20 -19.15
C THR A 97 2.49 -47.62 -17.81
N ALA A 98 2.82 -48.48 -16.85
CA ALA A 98 3.32 -48.06 -15.54
C ALA A 98 4.65 -47.31 -15.66
N GLU A 99 5.59 -47.80 -16.49
CA GLU A 99 6.89 -47.14 -16.73
C GLU A 99 6.70 -45.75 -17.36
N GLN A 100 5.83 -45.62 -18.36
CA GLN A 100 5.51 -44.32 -18.98
C GLN A 100 4.88 -43.34 -17.99
N LEU A 101 3.98 -43.80 -17.13
CA LEU A 101 3.35 -42.97 -16.10
C LEU A 101 4.33 -42.54 -15.02
N LEU A 102 5.20 -43.44 -14.57
CA LEU A 102 6.18 -43.16 -13.52
C LEU A 102 7.13 -42.02 -13.93
N ILE A 103 7.58 -41.99 -15.19
CA ILE A 103 8.43 -40.90 -15.70
C ILE A 103 7.70 -39.56 -15.66
N ARG A 104 6.40 -39.55 -16.00
CA ARG A 104 5.58 -38.32 -16.00
C ARG A 104 5.24 -37.86 -14.60
N GLU A 105 4.94 -38.79 -13.71
CA GLU A 105 4.72 -38.52 -12.29
C GLU A 105 5.96 -37.90 -11.64
N GLN A 106 7.16 -38.43 -11.91
CA GLN A 106 8.40 -37.84 -11.39
C GLN A 106 8.62 -36.40 -11.86
N ARG A 107 8.33 -36.10 -13.13
CA ARG A 107 8.41 -34.73 -13.66
C ARG A 107 7.36 -33.81 -13.06
N LEU A 108 6.15 -34.31 -12.86
CA LEU A 108 5.06 -33.58 -12.22
C LEU A 108 5.43 -33.21 -10.79
N VAL A 109 5.91 -34.17 -9.99
CA VAL A 109 6.33 -33.97 -8.60
C VAL A 109 7.50 -32.98 -8.52
N GLN A 110 8.45 -33.04 -9.47
CA GLN A 110 9.55 -32.08 -9.51
C GLN A 110 9.05 -30.66 -9.82
N ALA A 111 8.19 -30.50 -10.83
CA ALA A 111 7.60 -29.22 -11.20
C ALA A 111 6.75 -28.62 -10.06
N GLU A 112 6.01 -29.47 -9.35
CA GLU A 112 5.24 -29.08 -8.16
C GLU A 112 6.16 -28.56 -7.07
N ARG A 113 7.22 -29.31 -6.71
CA ARG A 113 8.18 -28.90 -5.68
C ARG A 113 8.85 -27.58 -6.01
N GLU A 114 9.25 -27.38 -7.26
CA GLU A 114 9.86 -26.13 -7.71
C GLU A 114 8.89 -24.95 -7.64
N LEU A 115 7.64 -25.16 -8.06
CA LEU A 115 6.59 -24.14 -7.99
C LEU A 115 6.26 -23.80 -6.53
N VAL A 116 6.09 -24.80 -5.66
CA VAL A 116 5.84 -24.61 -4.23
C VAL A 116 7.00 -23.86 -3.58
N GLY A 117 8.25 -24.19 -3.92
CA GLY A 117 9.42 -23.43 -3.46
C GLY A 117 9.35 -21.95 -3.86
N GLN A 118 9.05 -21.66 -5.13
CA GLN A 118 8.90 -20.27 -5.61
C GLN A 118 7.76 -19.51 -4.91
N LEU A 119 6.65 -20.21 -4.63
CA LEU A 119 5.51 -19.65 -3.91
C LEU A 119 5.83 -19.39 -2.43
N GLN A 120 6.59 -20.29 -1.78
CA GLN A 120 7.04 -20.13 -0.40
C GLN A 120 8.09 -19.03 -0.24
N GLU A 121 8.92 -18.81 -1.26
CA GLU A 121 9.89 -17.72 -1.31
C GLU A 121 9.26 -16.35 -1.61
N SER A 122 7.98 -16.30 -1.98
CA SER A 122 7.27 -15.05 -2.28
C SER A 122 6.42 -14.62 -1.07
N GLY A 123 6.86 -13.58 -0.37
CA GLY A 123 6.15 -13.00 0.77
C GLY A 123 5.60 -11.61 0.48
N LEU A 124 4.61 -11.18 1.27
CA LEU A 124 4.18 -9.76 1.31
C LEU A 124 5.38 -8.84 1.54
N GLU A 125 6.34 -9.28 2.36
CA GLU A 125 7.60 -8.56 2.67
C GLU A 125 8.45 -8.24 1.43
N ASP A 126 8.35 -8.99 0.33
CA ASP A 126 9.09 -8.71 -0.91
C ASP A 126 8.55 -7.50 -1.68
N VAL A 127 7.34 -7.04 -1.34
CA VAL A 127 6.67 -5.88 -1.95
C VAL A 127 6.82 -4.62 -1.10
N TYR A 128 7.21 -4.76 0.17
CA TYR A 128 7.28 -3.66 1.13
C TYR A 128 8.68 -3.04 1.27
N PRO A 129 8.76 -1.72 1.51
CA PRO A 129 7.67 -0.74 1.44
C PRO A 129 7.32 -0.38 -0.01
N ILE A 130 6.02 -0.27 -0.31
CA ILE A 130 5.54 0.20 -1.61
C ILE A 130 5.83 1.70 -1.70
N PRO A 131 6.52 2.21 -2.74
CA PRO A 131 6.76 3.65 -2.85
C PRO A 131 5.44 4.44 -2.79
N LEU A 132 5.37 5.49 -1.98
CA LEU A 132 4.15 6.31 -1.85
C LEU A 132 3.65 6.85 -3.20
N ALA A 133 4.58 7.13 -4.12
CA ALA A 133 4.32 7.54 -5.51
C ALA A 133 3.52 6.50 -6.33
N ALA A 134 3.47 5.24 -5.90
CA ALA A 134 2.62 4.21 -6.48
C ALA A 134 1.13 4.51 -6.26
N PHE A 135 0.78 5.23 -5.19
CA PHE A 135 -0.60 5.54 -4.81
C PHE A 135 -1.02 6.96 -5.21
N GLY A 136 -0.09 7.90 -5.20
CA GLY A 136 -0.35 9.26 -5.67
C GLY A 136 0.88 10.16 -5.64
N VAL A 137 0.81 11.26 -6.38
CA VAL A 137 1.88 12.25 -6.51
C VAL A 137 1.33 13.65 -6.29
N CYS A 138 2.06 14.45 -5.51
CA CYS A 138 1.83 15.89 -5.38
C CYS A 138 2.71 16.65 -6.38
N THR A 139 2.11 17.63 -7.05
CA THR A 139 2.86 18.70 -7.75
C THR A 139 2.68 19.97 -6.94
N PHE A 140 3.76 20.64 -6.57
CA PHE A 140 3.70 21.81 -5.68
C PHE A 140 3.72 23.15 -6.40
N ARG A 141 4.30 23.21 -7.62
CA ARG A 141 4.39 24.45 -8.41
C ARG A 141 3.04 24.87 -9.01
N ASP A 142 2.29 23.90 -9.50
CA ASP A 142 0.85 24.00 -9.78
C ASP A 142 0.19 23.04 -8.79
N PRO A 143 -0.30 23.52 -7.62
CA PRO A 143 -0.69 22.66 -6.51
C PRO A 143 -1.74 21.65 -6.94
N SER A 144 -1.31 20.39 -7.09
CA SER A 144 -2.19 19.33 -7.54
C SER A 144 -1.84 17.99 -6.92
N VAL A 145 -2.85 17.16 -6.75
CA VAL A 145 -2.70 15.75 -6.37
C VAL A 145 -3.25 14.90 -7.51
N LYS A 146 -2.46 13.91 -7.95
CA LYS A 146 -2.93 12.84 -8.82
C LYS A 146 -2.92 11.54 -8.01
N LEU A 147 -4.09 10.94 -7.78
CA LEU A 147 -4.21 9.61 -7.18
C LEU A 147 -4.34 8.53 -8.26
N PHE A 148 -3.70 7.39 -8.03
CA PHE A 148 -3.78 6.24 -8.92
C PHE A 148 -4.77 5.21 -8.39
N LEU A 149 -5.90 5.07 -9.06
CA LEU A 149 -7.03 4.24 -8.63
C LEU A 149 -6.75 2.74 -8.74
N LYS A 150 -6.00 2.30 -9.76
CA LYS A 150 -5.67 0.87 -9.95
C LYS A 150 -4.78 0.34 -8.82
N PRO A 151 -3.66 1.00 -8.46
CA PRO A 151 -2.87 0.59 -7.30
C PRO A 151 -3.66 0.59 -5.99
N LEU A 152 -4.51 1.60 -5.77
CA LEU A 152 -5.38 1.66 -4.58
C LEU A 152 -6.39 0.50 -4.54
N GLY A 153 -7.04 0.21 -5.68
CA GLY A 153 -7.95 -0.92 -5.80
C GLY A 153 -7.24 -2.26 -5.54
N ARG A 154 -6.06 -2.45 -6.13
CA ARG A 154 -5.28 -3.66 -5.92
C ARG A 154 -4.83 -3.82 -4.46
N PHE A 155 -4.43 -2.72 -3.83
CA PHE A 155 -4.10 -2.73 -2.40
C PHE A 155 -5.33 -3.09 -1.56
N SER A 156 -6.50 -2.53 -1.85
CA SER A 156 -7.73 -2.86 -1.13
C SER A 156 -8.13 -4.33 -1.27
N GLU A 157 -7.92 -4.94 -2.43
CA GLU A 157 -8.15 -6.38 -2.64
C GLU A 157 -7.20 -7.24 -1.79
N LEU A 158 -5.91 -6.90 -1.76
CA LEU A 158 -4.90 -7.67 -1.02
C LEU A 158 -5.12 -7.66 0.49
N TYR A 159 -5.68 -6.56 1.01
CA TYR A 159 -5.91 -6.36 2.44
C TYR A 159 -7.37 -6.55 2.86
N GLU A 160 -8.25 -6.94 1.93
CA GLU A 160 -9.69 -7.09 2.17
C GLU A 160 -10.33 -5.81 2.75
N ILE A 161 -9.87 -4.64 2.28
CA ILE A 161 -10.33 -3.32 2.72
C ILE A 161 -11.38 -2.78 1.75
N ASN A 162 -12.32 -1.96 2.23
CA ASN A 162 -13.23 -1.23 1.36
C ASN A 162 -12.47 -0.22 0.47
N PRO A 163 -12.54 -0.34 -0.88
CA PRO A 163 -11.79 0.51 -1.81
C PRO A 163 -12.18 1.99 -1.72
N GLU A 164 -13.44 2.30 -1.44
CA GLU A 164 -13.92 3.68 -1.35
C GLU A 164 -13.47 4.33 -0.04
N THR A 165 -13.56 3.61 1.08
CA THR A 165 -13.04 4.05 2.37
C THR A 165 -11.54 4.31 2.31
N LEU A 166 -10.78 3.39 1.70
CA LEU A 166 -9.35 3.56 1.46
C LEU A 166 -9.07 4.80 0.60
N ARG A 167 -9.76 4.94 -0.54
CA ARG A 167 -9.59 6.10 -1.43
C ARG A 167 -9.83 7.41 -0.69
N GLN A 168 -10.88 7.48 0.14
CA GLN A 168 -11.18 8.65 0.96
C GLN A 168 -10.06 8.94 1.97
N ALA A 169 -9.57 7.94 2.70
CA ALA A 169 -8.48 8.11 3.66
C ALA A 169 -7.19 8.62 2.99
N VAL A 170 -6.82 8.03 1.85
CA VAL A 170 -5.65 8.43 1.06
C VAL A 170 -5.81 9.84 0.51
N ARG A 171 -7.00 10.18 -0.01
CA ARG A 171 -7.33 11.54 -0.48
C ARG A 171 -7.13 12.58 0.61
N VAL A 172 -7.62 12.33 1.81
CA VAL A 172 -7.44 13.24 2.96
C VAL A 172 -5.95 13.44 3.26
N HIS A 173 -5.16 12.36 3.26
CA HIS A 173 -3.71 12.47 3.47
C HIS A 173 -3.03 13.36 2.44
N PHE A 174 -3.28 13.13 1.16
CA PHE A 174 -2.66 13.91 0.09
C PHE A 174 -3.11 15.38 0.09
N LEU A 175 -4.32 15.68 0.58
CA LEU A 175 -4.76 17.07 0.79
C LEU A 175 -4.00 17.76 1.92
N PHE A 176 -3.81 17.09 3.07
CA PHE A 176 -2.97 17.62 4.16
C PHE A 176 -1.51 17.81 3.71
N LEU A 177 -0.99 16.83 2.97
CA LEU A 177 0.36 16.87 2.40
C LEU A 177 0.52 18.05 1.44
N LEU A 178 -0.42 18.23 0.51
CA LEU A 178 -0.39 19.34 -0.44
C LEU A 178 -0.47 20.69 0.29
N LEU A 179 -1.36 20.83 1.27
CA LEU A 179 -1.51 22.07 2.03
C LEU A 179 -0.25 22.42 2.84
N LEU A 180 0.40 21.41 3.44
CA LEU A 180 1.63 21.60 4.21
C LEU A 180 2.73 22.24 3.36
N VAL A 181 2.86 21.82 2.10
CA VAL A 181 3.95 22.24 1.21
C VAL A 181 3.56 23.45 0.36
N ALA A 182 2.37 23.48 -0.22
CA ALA A 182 1.95 24.52 -1.14
C ALA A 182 1.10 25.63 -0.51
N GLY A 183 0.63 25.44 0.73
CA GLY A 183 -0.21 26.41 1.43
C GLY A 183 0.53 27.68 1.84
N ALA A 184 -0.21 28.76 2.04
CA ALA A 184 0.25 29.95 2.72
C ALA A 184 -0.16 29.91 4.19
N ASP A 185 0.69 30.47 5.05
CA ASP A 185 0.32 30.82 6.41
C ASP A 185 -0.76 31.91 6.41
N LEU A 186 -1.41 32.13 7.56
CA LEU A 186 -2.47 33.15 7.69
C LEU A 186 -1.99 34.59 7.44
N ASP A 187 -0.70 34.86 7.60
CA ASP A 187 -0.04 36.13 7.28
C ASP A 187 0.55 36.18 5.85
N GLY A 188 0.29 35.15 5.04
CA GLY A 188 0.68 35.10 3.62
C GLY A 188 2.08 34.53 3.35
N GLN A 189 2.84 34.11 4.37
CA GLN A 189 4.14 33.48 4.15
C GLN A 189 4.02 32.05 3.60
N VAL A 190 4.99 31.63 2.78
CA VAL A 190 4.99 30.32 2.10
C VAL A 190 6.07 29.40 2.66
N TYR A 191 5.93 28.10 2.36
CA TYR A 191 6.90 27.07 2.71
C TYR A 191 8.29 27.37 2.13
N SER A 192 9.31 27.48 2.98
CA SER A 192 10.67 27.87 2.57
C SER A 192 11.69 26.73 2.56
N ARG A 193 11.24 25.48 2.66
CA ARG A 193 12.10 24.29 2.85
C ARG A 193 12.16 23.41 1.61
N VAL A 194 13.26 22.65 1.48
CA VAL A 194 13.49 21.67 0.41
C VAL A 194 14.07 20.39 1.03
N GLY A 195 13.56 19.22 0.65
CA GLY A 195 14.20 17.92 0.95
C GLY A 195 13.92 17.26 2.31
N GLU A 196 12.87 17.66 3.04
CA GLU A 196 12.45 17.02 4.31
C GLU A 196 11.20 16.14 4.17
N ASP A 197 11.14 15.33 3.11
CA ASP A 197 9.95 14.53 2.75
C ASP A 197 9.45 13.66 3.91
N LYS A 198 10.36 13.02 4.67
CA LYS A 198 9.99 12.17 5.81
C LYS A 198 9.24 12.93 6.91
N VAL A 199 9.69 14.14 7.24
CA VAL A 199 9.06 15.00 8.26
C VAL A 199 7.72 15.51 7.73
N VAL A 200 7.68 15.95 6.47
CA VAL A 200 6.46 16.40 5.79
C VAL A 200 5.38 15.32 5.84
N HIS A 201 5.69 14.09 5.43
CA HIS A 201 4.75 12.97 5.45
C HIS A 201 4.31 12.60 6.87
N TRP A 202 5.22 12.68 7.84
CA TRP A 202 4.89 12.40 9.23
C TRP A 202 3.96 13.47 9.84
N ILE A 203 4.22 14.76 9.60
CA ILE A 203 3.32 15.86 10.02
C ILE A 203 1.95 15.69 9.36
N ALA A 204 1.90 15.44 8.04
CA ALA A 204 0.65 15.17 7.32
C ALA A 204 -0.11 13.99 7.95
N SER A 205 0.60 12.96 8.41
CA SER A 205 0.00 11.81 9.09
C SER A 205 -0.64 12.17 10.43
N ILE A 206 -0.06 13.09 11.22
CA ILE A 206 -0.68 13.57 12.46
C ILE A 206 -2.04 14.21 12.16
N TYR A 207 -2.09 15.15 11.22
CA TYR A 207 -3.32 15.84 10.88
C TYR A 207 -4.36 14.91 10.26
N THR A 208 -3.92 13.99 9.39
CA THR A 208 -4.78 12.99 8.78
C THR A 208 -5.44 12.11 9.84
N VAL A 209 -4.66 11.54 10.78
CA VAL A 209 -5.20 10.68 11.83
C VAL A 209 -6.18 11.44 12.73
N ARG A 210 -5.88 12.70 13.10
CA ARG A 210 -6.81 13.53 13.87
C ARG A 210 -8.12 13.78 13.11
N TYR A 211 -8.04 14.09 11.83
CA TYR A 211 -9.22 14.29 10.99
C TYR A 211 -10.05 13.00 10.92
N LEU A 212 -9.46 11.89 10.49
CA LEU A 212 -10.15 10.61 10.32
C LEU A 212 -10.74 10.08 11.64
N LYS A 213 -10.08 10.34 12.79
CA LYS A 213 -10.62 10.02 14.13
C LYS A 213 -11.97 10.65 14.43
N SER A 214 -12.24 11.83 13.90
CA SER A 214 -13.53 12.50 14.05
C SER A 214 -14.60 12.01 13.07
N GLN A 215 -14.23 11.21 12.07
CA GLN A 215 -15.11 10.75 10.99
C GLN A 215 -15.57 9.30 11.19
N SER A 216 -14.65 8.34 11.27
CA SER A 216 -14.98 6.90 11.39
C SER A 216 -13.77 6.08 11.84
N THR A 217 -13.99 5.03 12.63
CA THR A 217 -12.97 4.05 13.01
C THR A 217 -12.49 3.22 11.83
N GLU A 218 -13.36 2.93 10.86
CA GLU A 218 -13.02 2.21 9.63
C GLU A 218 -11.99 2.98 8.80
N LEU A 219 -12.17 4.31 8.69
CA LEU A 219 -11.23 5.19 7.97
C LEU A 219 -9.83 5.15 8.58
N ILE A 220 -9.72 5.12 9.92
CA ILE A 220 -8.43 5.02 10.62
C ILE A 220 -7.77 3.68 10.32
N HIS A 221 -8.54 2.59 10.40
CA HIS A 221 -8.01 1.25 10.11
C HIS A 221 -7.45 1.18 8.68
N CYS A 222 -8.24 1.62 7.69
CA CYS A 222 -7.80 1.68 6.29
C CYS A 222 -6.54 2.53 6.13
N TYR A 223 -6.50 3.68 6.79
CA TYR A 223 -5.35 4.58 6.76
C TYR A 223 -4.11 3.95 7.38
N GLN A 224 -4.24 3.26 8.50
CA GLN A 224 -3.13 2.60 9.19
C GLN A 224 -2.51 1.49 8.35
N GLU A 225 -3.33 0.63 7.74
CA GLU A 225 -2.85 -0.41 6.82
C GLU A 225 -2.12 0.20 5.63
N TRP A 226 -2.68 1.27 5.05
CA TRP A 226 -2.02 1.99 3.95
C TRP A 226 -0.71 2.65 4.38
N VAL A 227 -0.64 3.28 5.56
CA VAL A 227 0.60 3.89 6.10
C VAL A 227 1.69 2.85 6.30
N ASN A 228 1.35 1.70 6.86
CA ASN A 228 2.28 0.59 7.02
C ASN A 228 2.82 0.12 5.67
N ALA A 229 1.94 0.08 4.66
CA ALA A 229 2.26 -0.42 3.33
C ALA A 229 3.29 0.43 2.55
N TRP A 230 3.36 1.74 2.78
CA TRP A 230 4.43 2.55 2.17
C TRP A 230 5.61 2.83 3.10
N GLY A 231 5.66 2.17 4.27
CA GLY A 231 6.71 2.35 5.26
C GLY A 231 6.61 3.66 6.04
N GLY A 232 5.42 4.26 6.08
CA GLY A 232 5.12 5.43 6.89
C GLY A 232 5.08 5.12 8.38
N LYS A 233 5.09 6.17 9.20
CA LYS A 233 5.00 6.04 10.65
C LYS A 233 3.70 6.63 11.15
N MET A 234 2.91 5.82 11.85
CA MET A 234 1.76 6.31 12.59
C MET A 234 2.20 7.23 13.74
N PRO A 235 1.49 8.34 13.97
CA PRO A 235 1.80 9.24 15.07
C PRO A 235 1.50 8.58 16.43
N ASN A 236 2.30 8.90 17.44
CA ASN A 236 2.07 8.44 18.81
C ASN A 236 0.72 8.95 19.33
N GLN A 237 0.00 8.13 20.12
CA GLN A 237 -1.30 8.50 20.69
C GLN A 237 -1.24 9.80 21.52
N SER A 238 -0.11 10.08 22.17
CA SER A 238 0.12 11.33 22.91
C SER A 238 -0.05 12.57 22.03
N MET A 239 0.32 12.50 20.74
CA MET A 239 0.19 13.61 19.80
C MET A 239 -1.25 13.81 19.29
N LEU A 240 -2.21 13.00 19.70
CA LEU A 240 -3.58 13.05 19.17
C LEU A 240 -4.58 13.74 20.10
N ASN A 241 -4.11 14.34 21.21
CA ASN A 241 -4.93 15.15 22.10
C ASN A 241 -4.97 16.63 21.67
N ASP A 242 -5.95 17.40 22.17
CA ASP A 242 -6.20 18.79 21.76
C ASP A 242 -5.07 19.75 22.18
N ARG A 243 -4.45 19.55 23.34
CA ARG A 243 -3.33 20.38 23.80
C ARG A 243 -2.12 20.24 22.88
N GLU A 244 -1.80 19.02 22.48
CA GLU A 244 -0.74 18.72 21.53
C GLU A 244 -1.12 19.17 20.11
N CYS A 245 -2.41 19.40 19.82
CA CYS A 245 -2.88 19.93 18.54
C CYS A 245 -2.35 21.34 18.27
N GLU A 246 -2.55 22.26 19.22
CA GLU A 246 -2.06 23.63 19.10
C GLU A 246 -0.53 23.69 19.05
N LYS A 247 0.16 22.88 19.86
CA LYS A 247 1.63 22.76 19.81
C LYS A 247 2.10 22.26 18.46
N THR A 248 1.45 21.23 17.90
CA THR A 248 1.81 20.69 16.59
C THR A 248 1.64 21.75 15.53
N ARG A 249 0.56 22.54 15.59
CA ARG A 249 0.33 23.66 14.68
C ARG A 249 1.40 24.74 14.80
N ALA A 250 1.69 25.20 16.01
CA ALA A 250 2.71 26.21 16.25
C ALA A 250 4.11 25.74 15.80
N ALA A 251 4.48 24.50 16.14
CA ALA A 251 5.74 23.89 15.73
C ALA A 251 5.81 23.72 14.21
N MET A 252 4.72 23.32 13.57
CA MET A 252 4.61 23.18 12.12
C MET A 252 4.80 24.53 11.42
N ILE A 253 4.08 25.58 11.82
CA ILE A 253 4.24 26.92 11.22
C ILE A 253 5.67 27.44 11.44
N PHE A 254 6.21 27.30 12.65
CA PHE A 254 7.58 27.73 12.96
C PHE A 254 8.62 26.96 12.12
N TRP A 255 8.48 25.64 12.03
CA TRP A 255 9.34 24.78 11.21
C TRP A 255 9.28 25.15 9.74
N ARG A 256 8.09 25.40 9.17
CA ARG A 256 7.91 25.83 7.77
C ARG A 256 8.67 27.11 7.41
N ARG A 257 8.84 28.02 8.38
CA ARG A 257 9.51 29.32 8.22
C ARG A 257 11.00 29.31 8.52
N GLN A 258 11.49 28.30 9.24
CA GLN A 258 12.86 28.24 9.73
C GLN A 258 13.62 27.08 9.08
N PRO A 259 14.15 27.26 7.84
CA PRO A 259 14.79 26.18 7.10
C PRO A 259 16.03 25.62 7.78
N ASN A 260 16.65 26.40 8.68
CA ASN A 260 17.88 26.02 9.39
C ASN A 260 17.62 25.26 10.70
N ILE A 261 16.36 25.04 11.11
CA ILE A 261 16.00 24.44 12.41
C ILE A 261 15.25 23.13 12.18
N SER A 262 15.79 22.00 12.62
CA SER A 262 15.11 20.70 12.43
C SER A 262 13.75 20.64 13.13
N TRP A 263 12.90 19.71 12.70
CA TRP A 263 11.59 19.50 13.32
C TRP A 263 11.69 19.21 14.83
N GLU A 264 12.63 18.36 15.24
CA GLU A 264 12.84 17.99 16.64
C GLU A 264 13.19 19.22 17.48
N GLU A 265 13.98 20.13 16.92
CA GLU A 265 14.36 21.37 17.56
C GLU A 265 13.17 22.34 17.66
N CYS A 266 12.38 22.51 16.58
CA CYS A 266 11.14 23.28 16.61
C CYS A 266 10.17 22.74 17.66
N TRP A 267 9.98 21.42 17.69
CA TRP A 267 9.12 20.74 18.65
C TRP A 267 9.60 20.96 20.09
N ARG A 268 10.91 20.89 20.33
CA ARG A 268 11.53 21.14 21.63
C ARG A 268 11.31 22.59 22.08
N ILE A 269 11.52 23.57 21.19
CA ILE A 269 11.31 25.00 21.49
C ILE A 269 9.86 25.25 21.91
N ILE A 270 8.89 24.76 21.13
CA ILE A 270 7.47 24.96 21.44
C ILE A 270 7.09 24.31 22.78
N ASN A 271 7.62 23.13 23.09
CA ASN A 271 7.37 22.49 24.39
C ASN A 271 8.02 23.22 25.58
N GLN A 272 9.08 23.99 25.36
CA GLN A 272 9.72 24.78 26.43
C GLN A 272 8.96 26.06 26.75
N LEU A 273 8.20 26.61 25.80
CA LEU A 273 7.36 27.81 26.01
C LEU A 273 6.20 27.55 27.00
N GLU A 274 5.86 26.28 27.26
CA GLU A 274 4.87 25.88 28.26
C GLU A 274 5.45 25.63 29.66
N ARG A 275 6.72 25.94 29.94
CA ARG A 275 7.17 25.90 31.34
C ARG A 275 6.22 26.77 32.15
N PRO A 276 5.61 26.24 33.23
CA PRO A 276 4.77 27.06 34.08
C PRO A 276 5.62 28.25 34.47
N ALA A 277 5.06 29.45 34.37
CA ALA A 277 5.58 30.56 35.12
C ALA A 277 5.88 30.00 36.50
N SER A 278 7.17 29.94 36.83
CA SER A 278 7.63 29.68 38.18
C SER A 278 6.67 30.43 39.09
N THR A 279 6.14 29.73 40.07
CA THR A 279 5.51 30.34 41.24
C THR A 279 6.49 31.34 41.85
N SER A 280 6.58 32.52 41.24
CA SER A 280 6.84 33.77 41.93
C SER A 280 5.53 34.14 42.60
N SER A 281 5.13 33.32 43.58
CA SER A 281 4.43 33.83 44.73
C SER A 281 5.42 34.72 45.47
N MET A 282 5.60 35.94 44.96
CA MET A 282 5.96 37.04 45.82
C MET A 282 4.84 37.19 46.84
N VAL A 283 5.18 36.87 48.08
CA VAL A 283 4.84 37.56 49.33
C VAL A 283 3.68 38.58 49.21
N PHE A 284 2.60 38.31 49.94
CA PHE A 284 2.10 39.19 51.00
C PHE A 284 1.63 38.34 52.17
#